data_AF-A0A443RVA8-F1
#
_entry.id   AF-A0A443RVA8-F1
#
_cell.length_a   1.000
_cell.length_b   1.000
_cell.length_c   1.000
_cell.angle_alpha   90.00
_cell.angle_beta   90.00
_cell.angle_gamma   90.00
#
_symmetry.space_group_name_H-M   'P 1'
#
loop_
_entity.id
_entity.type
_entity.pdbx_description
1 polymer ?
#
loop_
_entity_poly.entity_id
_entity_poly.type
_entity_poly.pdbx_seq_one_letter_code
_entity_poly.pdbx_strand_id
1 'polypeptide(L)'
;MYLLLLSLNFDVILIASSHVRREGDTTVDHPACLVKIDDCQYLVDVADGYCSSRIPVNLNGDLVEDVNFSYKVANDGHQYTLKIKENDEWKDRYIFNLKPKTIEYFKNEFTGSTTEKIFNEIIFLVNTTTVEKKVIFDKRFICFNGKEKRTTDIDENCFQEIIRTHFGVPENLIPIHFQKLLP
;
A
#
# COMPACT_ATOMS: atom_id res chain seq x y z
N MET A 1 0.28 -3.86 11.47
CA MET A 1 -0.26 -5.18 11.04
C MET A 1 0.56 -6.35 11.59
N TYR A 2 1.83 -6.51 11.20
CA TYR A 2 2.68 -7.62 11.66
C TYR A 2 2.64 -7.93 13.17
N LEU A 3 2.91 -6.92 14.02
CA LEU A 3 2.88 -7.10 15.48
C LEU A 3 1.51 -7.50 16.03
N LEU A 4 0.43 -7.04 15.40
CA LEU A 4 -0.93 -7.43 15.76
C LEU A 4 -1.16 -8.91 15.45
N LEU A 5 -0.81 -9.36 14.25
CA LEU A 5 -0.93 -10.77 13.85
C LEU A 5 -0.13 -11.69 14.78
N LEU A 6 1.08 -11.30 15.15
CA LEU A 6 1.88 -12.00 16.17
C LEU A 6 1.14 -12.08 17.51
N SER A 7 0.59 -10.96 17.99
CA SER A 7 -0.14 -10.92 19.28
C SER A 7 -1.41 -11.78 19.28
N LEU A 8 -1.96 -12.05 18.09
CA LEU A 8 -3.11 -12.92 17.88
C LEU A 8 -2.70 -14.38 17.61
N ASN A 9 -1.43 -14.74 17.78
CA ASN A 9 -0.85 -16.07 17.58
C ASN A 9 -0.96 -16.62 16.15
N PHE A 10 -1.04 -15.74 15.14
CA PHE A 10 -0.85 -16.19 13.76
C PHE A 10 0.60 -16.57 13.51
N ASP A 11 0.81 -17.62 12.72
CA ASP A 11 2.11 -17.91 12.12
C ASP A 11 2.34 -16.90 10.99
N VAL A 12 3.14 -15.87 11.30
CA VAL A 12 3.40 -14.75 10.40
C VAL A 12 4.88 -14.44 10.34
N ILE A 13 5.37 -14.18 9.13
CA ILE A 13 6.70 -13.62 8.89
C ILE A 13 6.60 -12.29 8.15
N LEU A 14 7.55 -11.41 8.42
CA LEU A 14 7.75 -10.19 7.64
C LEU A 14 8.73 -10.47 6.50
N ILE A 15 8.41 -10.01 5.29
CA ILE A 15 9.23 -10.22 4.09
C ILE A 15 9.53 -8.89 3.40
N ALA A 16 10.64 -8.87 2.68
CA ALA A 16 11.03 -7.75 1.82
C ALA A 16 10.41 -7.92 0.43
N SER A 17 9.77 -6.87 -0.06
CA SER A 17 9.14 -6.82 -1.38
C SER A 17 9.71 -5.64 -2.16
N SER A 18 10.36 -5.90 -3.27
CA SER A 18 10.91 -4.84 -4.12
C SER A 18 9.88 -4.46 -5.18
N HIS A 19 9.44 -3.20 -5.19
CA HIS A 19 8.54 -2.71 -6.24
C HIS A 19 9.15 -2.91 -7.63
N VAL A 20 8.32 -3.30 -8.59
CA VAL A 20 8.76 -3.37 -9.99
C VAL A 20 9.02 -1.95 -10.47
N ARG A 21 10.31 -1.66 -10.65
CA ARG A 21 10.82 -0.30 -10.80
C ARG A 21 10.24 0.41 -12.02
N ARG A 22 9.76 1.63 -11.79
CA ARG A 22 9.58 2.69 -12.78
C ARG A 22 10.71 3.72 -12.62
N GLU A 23 10.93 4.53 -13.64
CA GLU A 23 11.93 5.61 -13.58
C GLU A 23 11.54 6.59 -12.45
N GLY A 24 12.45 6.79 -11.47
CA GLY A 24 12.19 7.60 -10.27
C GLY A 24 11.77 6.83 -9.01
N ASP A 25 11.62 5.49 -9.07
CA ASP A 25 11.18 4.70 -7.92
C ASP A 25 12.23 4.57 -6.81
N THR A 26 11.70 4.45 -5.60
CA THR A 26 12.42 4.23 -4.34
C THR A 26 13.17 2.90 -4.34
N THR A 27 14.39 2.87 -3.81
CA THR A 27 15.21 1.64 -3.72
C THR A 27 14.96 0.81 -2.46
N VAL A 28 14.08 1.27 -1.58
CA VAL A 28 13.81 0.64 -0.27
C VAL A 28 12.82 -0.51 -0.45
N ASP A 29 13.12 -1.65 0.17
CA ASP A 29 12.21 -2.78 0.21
C ASP A 29 10.92 -2.44 0.97
N HIS A 30 9.78 -2.76 0.37
CA HIS A 30 8.46 -2.65 0.98
C HIS A 30 8.21 -3.83 1.93
N PRO A 31 7.85 -3.59 3.20
CA PRO A 31 7.50 -4.65 4.13
C PRO A 31 6.09 -5.21 3.86
N ALA A 32 6.01 -6.51 3.62
CA ALA A 32 4.74 -7.25 3.55
C ALA A 32 4.74 -8.43 4.53
N CYS A 33 3.56 -8.94 4.88
CA CYS A 33 3.43 -10.10 5.78
C CYS A 33 3.07 -11.35 4.96
N LEU A 34 3.67 -12.48 5.32
CA LEU A 34 3.16 -13.80 4.92
C LEU A 34 2.56 -14.48 6.15
N VAL A 35 1.32 -14.93 6.03
CA VAL A 35 0.56 -15.57 7.11
C VAL A 35 0.18 -16.98 6.70
N LYS A 36 0.40 -17.96 7.58
CA LYS A 36 -0.04 -19.35 7.37
C LYS A 36 -1.41 -19.57 8.00
N ILE A 37 -2.36 -20.09 7.22
CA ILE A 37 -3.72 -20.47 7.66
C ILE A 37 -4.06 -21.79 6.95
N ASP A 38 -4.45 -22.83 7.70
CA ASP A 38 -4.89 -24.14 7.18
C ASP A 38 -3.97 -24.70 6.07
N ASP A 39 -2.66 -24.73 6.36
CA ASP A 39 -1.57 -25.15 5.45
C ASP A 39 -1.38 -24.33 4.17
N CYS A 40 -2.17 -23.27 3.99
CA CYS A 40 -2.01 -22.30 2.93
C CYS A 40 -1.19 -21.09 3.41
N GLN A 41 -0.45 -20.45 2.51
CA GLN A 41 0.27 -19.21 2.77
C GLN A 41 -0.38 -18.06 2.04
N TYR A 42 -0.59 -16.95 2.75
CA TYR A 42 -1.25 -15.76 2.24
C TYR A 42 -0.33 -14.55 2.37
N LEU A 43 -0.26 -13.77 1.30
CA LEU A 43 0.30 -12.42 1.29
C LEU A 43 -0.73 -11.46 1.89
N VAL A 44 -0.34 -10.79 2.97
CA VAL A 44 -1.14 -9.79 3.68
C VAL A 44 -0.40 -8.48 3.66
N ASP A 45 -0.95 -7.51 2.92
CA ASP A 45 -0.33 -6.21 2.71
C ASP A 45 -1.39 -5.11 2.64
N VAL A 46 -1.53 -4.40 3.77
CA VAL A 46 -2.44 -3.27 3.93
C VAL A 46 -1.72 -1.93 3.80
N ALA A 47 -0.41 -1.94 3.51
CA ALA A 47 0.45 -0.76 3.54
C ALA A 47 1.01 -0.36 2.15
N ASP A 48 0.63 -1.06 1.08
CA ASP A 48 0.97 -0.75 -0.32
C ASP A 48 0.24 0.50 -0.91
N GLY A 49 -0.32 1.33 -0.02
CA GLY A 49 -1.05 2.55 -0.35
C GLY A 49 -2.18 2.32 -1.35
N TYR A 50 -2.05 2.88 -2.56
CA TYR A 50 -3.09 2.88 -3.59
C TYR A 50 -3.48 1.48 -4.02
N CYS A 51 -2.52 0.56 -4.08
CA CYS A 51 -2.70 -0.80 -4.56
C CYS A 51 -2.92 -1.81 -3.43
N SER A 52 -3.01 -1.40 -2.16
CA SER A 52 -3.24 -2.30 -1.03
C SER A 52 -4.46 -3.20 -1.27
N SER A 53 -4.28 -4.51 -1.07
CA SER A 53 -5.38 -5.47 -1.04
C SER A 53 -5.95 -5.54 0.37
N ARG A 54 -7.29 -5.51 0.49
CA ARG A 54 -7.97 -5.71 1.78
C ARG A 54 -8.19 -7.18 2.10
N ILE A 55 -8.00 -8.04 1.10
CA ILE A 55 -8.20 -9.49 1.19
C ILE A 55 -6.83 -10.16 1.09
N PRO A 56 -6.50 -11.10 2.00
CA PRO A 56 -5.27 -11.89 1.89
C PRO A 56 -5.17 -12.60 0.54
N VAL A 57 -4.01 -12.52 -0.13
CA VAL A 57 -3.80 -13.11 -1.46
C VAL A 57 -3.05 -14.43 -1.31
N ASN A 58 -3.67 -15.53 -1.73
CA ASN A 58 -3.05 -16.85 -1.65
C ASN A 58 -1.84 -16.96 -2.59
N LEU A 59 -0.76 -17.60 -2.13
CA LEU A 59 0.46 -17.81 -2.91
C LEU A 59 0.30 -18.86 -4.02
N ASN A 60 -0.79 -19.64 -4.04
CA ASN A 60 -1.09 -20.62 -5.08
C ASN A 60 -1.53 -20.01 -6.43
N GLY A 61 -1.74 -18.68 -6.49
CA GLY A 61 -2.13 -17.96 -7.69
C GLY A 61 -3.63 -17.80 -7.91
N ASP A 62 -4.44 -18.12 -6.90
CA ASP A 62 -5.88 -17.84 -6.91
C ASP A 62 -6.15 -16.35 -7.16
N LEU A 63 -7.23 -16.10 -7.91
CA LEU A 63 -7.71 -14.75 -8.18
C LEU A 63 -8.40 -14.20 -6.93
N VAL A 64 -7.98 -13.02 -6.51
CA VAL A 64 -8.65 -12.23 -5.47
C VAL A 64 -9.21 -10.97 -6.10
N GLU A 65 -10.50 -10.73 -5.95
CA GLU A 65 -11.16 -9.51 -6.44
C GLU A 65 -11.45 -8.57 -5.26
N ASP A 66 -11.00 -7.33 -5.38
CA ASP A 66 -11.29 -6.24 -4.44
C ASP A 66 -11.90 -5.04 -5.21
N VAL A 67 -12.33 -3.99 -4.52
CA VAL A 67 -13.16 -2.88 -5.06
C VAL A 67 -12.67 -2.31 -6.39
N ASN A 68 -11.35 -2.10 -6.53
CA ASN A 68 -10.77 -1.44 -7.71
C ASN A 68 -9.73 -2.30 -8.45
N PHE A 69 -9.34 -3.43 -7.88
CA PHE A 69 -8.23 -4.23 -8.39
C PHE A 69 -8.51 -5.71 -8.21
N SER A 70 -8.03 -6.50 -9.17
CA SER A 70 -7.88 -7.93 -8.98
C SER A 70 -6.40 -8.24 -8.73
N TYR A 71 -6.15 -9.21 -7.86
CA TYR A 71 -4.83 -9.60 -7.41
C TYR A 71 -4.63 -11.08 -7.66
N LYS A 72 -3.38 -11.46 -7.91
CA LYS A 72 -2.92 -12.85 -7.80
C LYS A 72 -1.42 -12.87 -7.59
N VAL A 73 -0.93 -13.95 -7.00
CA VAL A 73 0.51 -14.21 -6.93
C VAL A 73 0.92 -15.08 -8.11
N ALA A 74 2.01 -14.73 -8.78
CA ALA A 74 2.70 -15.60 -9.73
C ALA A 74 4.01 -16.08 -9.11
N ASN A 75 4.40 -17.31 -9.43
CA ASN A 75 5.67 -17.90 -9.00
C ASN A 75 6.35 -18.57 -10.20
N ASP A 76 7.63 -18.25 -10.44
CA ASP A 76 8.44 -18.82 -11.51
C ASP A 76 9.39 -19.93 -11.03
N GLY A 77 9.28 -20.33 -9.77
CA GLY A 77 10.14 -21.31 -9.10
C GLY A 77 11.31 -20.69 -8.32
N HIS A 78 11.63 -19.41 -8.58
CA HIS A 78 12.70 -18.69 -7.90
C HIS A 78 12.17 -17.52 -7.07
N GLN A 79 11.16 -16.82 -7.57
CA GLN A 79 10.59 -15.63 -6.96
C GLN A 79 9.07 -15.58 -7.08
N TYR A 80 8.45 -14.88 -6.12
CA TYR A 80 7.04 -14.59 -6.13
C TYR A 80 6.82 -13.17 -6.64
N THR A 81 5.75 -12.96 -7.41
CA THR A 81 5.37 -11.65 -7.93
C THR A 81 3.91 -11.41 -7.61
N LEU A 82 3.61 -10.34 -6.87
CA LEU A 82 2.23 -9.86 -6.77
C LEU A 82 1.87 -9.19 -8.08
N LYS A 83 0.83 -9.68 -8.75
CA LYS A 83 0.26 -9.07 -9.94
C LYS A 83 -1.04 -8.38 -9.59
N ILE A 84 -1.24 -7.20 -10.19
CA ILE A 84 -2.48 -6.43 -10.11
C ILE A 84 -3.09 -6.31 -11.50
N LYS A 85 -4.42 -6.38 -11.59
CA LYS A 85 -5.16 -6.15 -12.83
C LYS A 85 -5.68 -4.72 -12.86
N GLU A 86 -5.23 -3.93 -13.83
CA GLU A 86 -5.65 -2.53 -14.06
C GLU A 86 -6.03 -2.38 -15.54
N ASN A 87 -7.22 -1.83 -15.83
CA ASN A 87 -7.73 -1.66 -17.21
C ASN A 87 -7.67 -2.96 -18.04
N ASP A 88 -8.08 -4.06 -17.43
CA ASP A 88 -8.04 -5.41 -18.01
C ASP A 88 -6.66 -6.02 -18.29
N GLU A 89 -5.58 -5.34 -17.91
CA GLU A 89 -4.21 -5.81 -18.08
C GLU A 89 -3.57 -6.20 -16.74
N TRP A 90 -2.88 -7.34 -16.72
CA TRP A 90 -2.06 -7.75 -15.58
C TRP A 90 -0.72 -7.03 -15.60
N LYS A 91 -0.39 -6.37 -14.49
CA LYS A 91 0.89 -5.70 -14.26
C LYS A 91 1.55 -6.25 -13.01
N ASP A 92 2.87 -6.31 -13.04
CA ASP A 92 3.65 -6.70 -11.87
C ASP A 92 3.72 -5.52 -10.90
N ARG A 93 3.39 -5.76 -9.63
CA ARG A 93 3.37 -4.73 -8.58
C ARG A 93 4.67 -4.73 -7.78
N TYR A 94 5.03 -5.88 -7.23
CA TYR A 94 6.30 -6.09 -6.56
C TYR A 94 6.70 -7.56 -6.60
N ILE A 95 7.99 -7.79 -6.42
CA ILE A 95 8.62 -9.11 -6.37
C ILE A 95 9.08 -9.36 -4.93
N PHE A 96 8.93 -10.59 -4.45
CA PHE A 96 9.35 -10.98 -3.11
C PHE A 96 9.82 -12.43 -3.06
N ASN A 97 10.43 -12.78 -1.94
CA ASN A 97 10.77 -14.16 -1.60
C ASN A 97 10.29 -14.48 -0.18
N LEU A 98 10.40 -15.74 0.21
CA LEU A 98 9.91 -16.22 1.50
C LEU A 98 10.92 -16.03 2.65
N LYS A 99 11.99 -15.25 2.44
CA LYS A 99 13.03 -15.07 3.46
C LYS A 99 12.54 -14.09 4.54
N PRO A 100 12.47 -14.50 5.82
CA PRO A 100 12.06 -13.61 6.89
C PRO A 100 13.01 -12.42 7.03
N LYS A 101 12.43 -11.27 7.41
CA LYS A 101 13.12 -10.01 7.70
C LYS A 101 12.69 -9.50 9.07
N THR A 102 13.52 -8.66 9.66
CA THR A 102 13.24 -8.04 10.96
C THR A 102 12.73 -6.61 10.76
N ILE A 103 12.04 -6.05 11.75
CA ILE A 103 11.67 -4.63 11.74
C ILE A 103 12.92 -3.75 11.61
N GLU A 104 14.01 -4.14 12.27
CA GLU A 104 15.30 -3.41 12.22
C GLU A 104 15.89 -3.37 10.80
N TYR A 105 15.73 -4.42 10.00
CA TYR A 105 16.13 -4.40 8.59
C TYR A 105 15.46 -3.24 7.84
N PHE A 106 14.13 -3.12 7.93
CA PHE A 106 13.38 -2.07 7.23
C PHE A 106 13.69 -0.67 7.75
N LYS A 107 13.89 -0.53 9.07
CA LYS A 107 14.31 0.74 9.68
C LYS A 107 15.64 1.21 9.10
N ASN A 108 16.60 0.30 8.96
CA ASN A 108 17.92 0.61 8.41
C ASN A 108 17.85 0.95 6.92
N GLU A 109 17.04 0.24 6.13
CA GLU A 109 16.84 0.55 4.72
C GLU A 109 16.15 1.91 4.50
N PHE A 110 15.22 2.29 5.38
CA PHE A 110 14.46 3.53 5.26
C PHE A 110 15.26 4.77 5.68
N THR A 111 16.03 4.68 6.76
CA THR A 111 16.71 5.84 7.37
C THR A 111 17.75 6.44 6.41
N GLY A 112 17.61 7.72 6.09
CA GLY A 112 18.47 8.46 5.17
C GLY A 112 18.25 8.17 3.69
N SER A 113 17.28 7.32 3.36
CA SER A 113 16.96 6.94 1.98
C SER A 113 16.30 8.08 1.19
N THR A 114 16.34 8.01 -0.13
CA THR A 114 15.56 8.91 -1.00
C THR A 114 14.06 8.76 -0.75
N THR A 115 13.59 7.56 -0.39
CA THR A 115 12.20 7.27 -0.02
C THR A 115 11.73 8.10 1.16
N GLU A 116 12.53 8.16 2.23
CA GLU A 116 12.23 8.98 3.39
C GLU A 116 12.09 10.46 3.01
N LYS A 117 13.00 10.96 2.17
CA LYS A 117 12.93 12.35 1.68
C LYS A 117 11.67 12.61 0.88
N ILE A 118 11.34 11.74 -0.08
CA ILE A 118 10.12 11.87 -0.89
C ILE A 118 8.88 11.91 0.00
N PHE A 119 8.74 10.95 0.93
CA PHE A 119 7.56 10.89 1.80
C PHE A 119 7.48 12.04 2.82
N ASN A 120 8.58 12.75 3.08
CA ASN A 120 8.57 13.99 3.87
C ASN A 120 8.14 15.23 3.07
N GLU A 121 8.08 15.13 1.73
CA GLU A 121 7.77 16.24 0.83
C GLU A 121 6.43 16.08 0.11
N ILE A 122 5.78 14.91 0.20
CA ILE A 122 4.48 14.65 -0.44
C ILE A 122 3.39 14.37 0.59
N ILE A 123 2.16 14.76 0.23
CA ILE A 123 0.96 14.34 0.96
C ILE A 123 0.43 13.07 0.30
N PHE A 124 0.44 11.95 1.02
CA PHE A 124 -0.13 10.70 0.52
C PHE A 124 -1.04 10.05 1.56
N LEU A 125 -2.33 10.00 1.24
CA LEU A 125 -3.36 9.37 2.07
C LEU A 125 -4.21 8.45 1.22
N VAL A 126 -4.51 7.26 1.72
CA VAL A 126 -5.41 6.31 1.06
C VAL A 126 -6.41 5.80 2.08
N ASN A 127 -7.69 5.86 1.73
CA ASN A 127 -8.77 5.21 2.47
C ASN A 127 -9.58 4.36 1.49
N THR A 128 -9.76 3.08 1.82
CA THR A 128 -10.54 2.15 0.98
C THR A 128 -11.62 1.51 1.83
N THR A 129 -12.87 1.70 1.43
CA THR A 129 -14.04 1.03 2.02
C THR A 129 -14.44 -0.17 1.15
N THR A 130 -15.58 -0.80 1.44
CA THR A 130 -16.12 -1.90 0.62
C THR A 130 -16.66 -1.46 -0.74
N VAL A 131 -16.85 -0.17 -0.98
CA VAL A 131 -17.48 0.34 -2.22
C VAL A 131 -16.69 1.45 -2.89
N GLU A 132 -15.82 2.14 -2.14
CA GLU A 132 -15.09 3.31 -2.63
C GLU A 132 -13.63 3.29 -2.20
N LYS A 133 -12.79 3.96 -3.00
CA LYS A 133 -11.39 4.25 -2.67
C LYS A 133 -11.15 5.73 -2.84
N LYS A 134 -10.56 6.35 -1.82
CA LYS A 134 -10.24 7.76 -1.75
C LYS A 134 -8.75 7.93 -1.56
N VAL A 135 -8.15 8.79 -2.36
CA VAL A 135 -6.70 8.99 -2.39
C VAL A 135 -6.43 10.48 -2.39
N ILE A 136 -5.58 10.95 -1.48
CA ILE A 136 -4.86 12.20 -1.67
C ILE A 136 -3.47 11.82 -2.14
N PHE A 137 -3.05 12.36 -3.28
CA PHE A 137 -1.68 12.27 -3.75
C PHE A 137 -1.23 13.67 -4.18
N ASP A 138 -0.34 14.23 -3.38
CA ASP A 138 0.11 15.63 -3.48
C ASP A 138 -1.11 16.58 -3.47
N LYS A 139 -1.28 17.40 -4.52
CA LYS A 139 -2.35 18.41 -4.61
C LYS A 139 -3.65 17.89 -5.22
N ARG A 140 -3.84 16.57 -5.28
CA ARG A 140 -5.00 15.95 -5.95
C ARG A 140 -5.73 15.03 -5.01
N PHE A 141 -7.04 15.21 -4.97
CA PHE A 141 -7.98 14.29 -4.36
C PHE A 141 -8.62 13.42 -5.46
N ILE A 142 -8.50 12.11 -5.34
CA ILE A 142 -8.98 11.13 -6.30
C ILE A 142 -9.99 10.24 -5.59
N CYS A 143 -11.20 10.15 -6.14
CA CYS A 143 -12.26 9.28 -5.65
C CYS A 143 -12.61 8.23 -6.71
N PHE A 144 -12.63 6.98 -6.29
CA PHE A 144 -13.07 5.83 -7.08
C PHE A 144 -14.37 5.28 -6.49
N ASN A 145 -15.38 5.14 -7.35
CA ASN A 145 -16.62 4.45 -7.03
C ASN A 145 -16.83 3.35 -8.07
N GLY A 146 -16.44 2.12 -7.72
CA GLY A 146 -16.27 1.03 -8.69
C GLY A 146 -15.29 1.40 -9.82
N LYS A 147 -15.80 1.51 -11.05
CA LYS A 147 -15.01 1.87 -12.26
C LYS A 147 -14.95 3.38 -12.50
N GLU A 148 -15.79 4.19 -11.84
CA GLU A 148 -15.75 5.63 -12.01
C GLU A 148 -14.58 6.23 -11.23
N LYS A 149 -13.81 7.11 -11.89
CA LYS A 149 -12.72 7.86 -11.28
C LYS A 149 -13.01 9.35 -11.41
N ARG A 150 -12.98 10.08 -10.30
CA ARG A 150 -13.05 11.55 -10.26
C ARG A 150 -11.79 12.09 -9.61
N THR A 151 -11.25 13.17 -10.19
CA THR A 151 -10.07 13.86 -9.66
C THR A 151 -10.41 15.33 -9.47
N THR A 152 -10.06 15.90 -8.33
CA THR A 152 -10.19 17.32 -8.02
C THR A 152 -8.89 17.83 -7.43
N ASP A 153 -8.51 19.05 -7.77
CA ASP A 153 -7.36 19.71 -7.16
C ASP A 153 -7.70 20.13 -5.73
N ILE A 154 -6.68 20.18 -4.88
CA ILE A 154 -6.78 20.53 -3.46
C ILE A 154 -6.13 21.90 -3.26
N ASP A 155 -6.90 22.82 -2.68
CA ASP A 155 -6.39 24.05 -2.07
C ASP A 155 -6.38 23.93 -0.53
N GLU A 156 -5.78 24.92 0.14
CA GLU A 156 -5.68 24.93 1.61
C GLU A 156 -7.05 24.88 2.30
N ASN A 157 -8.07 25.51 1.70
CA ASN A 157 -9.41 25.61 2.27
C ASN A 157 -10.14 24.26 2.28
N CYS A 158 -10.04 23.49 1.20
CA CYS A 158 -10.71 22.20 1.08
C CYS A 158 -9.90 21.04 1.67
N PHE A 159 -8.58 21.18 1.86
CA PHE A 159 -7.73 20.11 2.38
C PHE A 159 -8.18 19.57 3.75
N GLN A 160 -8.43 20.47 4.71
CA GLN A 160 -8.86 20.10 6.05
C GLN A 160 -10.23 19.40 6.02
N GLU A 161 -11.15 19.92 5.21
CA GLU A 161 -12.47 19.34 5.03
C GLU A 161 -12.40 17.94 4.40
N ILE A 162 -11.57 17.76 3.37
CA ILE A 162 -11.34 16.46 2.71
C ILE A 162 -10.78 15.46 3.71
N ILE A 163 -9.72 15.81 4.46
CA ILE A 163 -9.13 14.89 5.46
C ILE A 163 -10.17 14.45 6.48
N ARG A 164 -10.90 15.40 7.06
CA ARG A 164 -11.91 15.13 8.09
C ARG A 164 -13.04 14.26 7.56
N THR A 165 -13.56 14.58 6.38
CA THR A 165 -14.75 13.94 5.80
C THR A 165 -14.45 12.56 5.23
N HIS A 166 -13.24 12.35 4.71
CA HIS A 166 -12.93 11.18 3.90
C HIS A 166 -11.89 10.23 4.50
N PHE A 167 -11.02 10.70 5.39
CA PHE A 167 -9.92 9.89 5.93
C PHE A 167 -10.03 9.69 7.44
N GLY A 168 -10.88 10.47 8.13
CA GLY A 168 -11.11 10.31 9.58
C GLY A 168 -9.85 10.55 10.42
N VAL A 169 -8.89 11.31 9.90
CA VAL A 169 -7.65 11.65 10.62
C VAL A 169 -7.97 12.83 11.56
N PRO A 170 -7.74 12.69 12.88
CA PRO A 170 -7.86 13.79 13.82
C PRO A 170 -7.00 14.99 13.44
N GLU A 171 -7.51 16.22 13.60
CA GLU A 171 -6.80 17.46 13.22
C GLU A 171 -5.43 17.58 13.90
N ASN A 172 -5.30 17.12 15.15
CA ASN A 172 -4.05 17.15 15.91
C ASN A 172 -2.98 16.17 15.40
N LEU A 173 -3.33 15.26 14.48
CA LEU A 173 -2.40 14.34 13.82
C LEU A 173 -2.02 14.80 12.41
N ILE A 174 -2.62 15.88 11.90
CA ILE A 174 -2.27 16.45 10.59
C ILE A 174 -0.99 17.27 10.76
N PRO A 175 0.12 16.91 10.10
CA PRO A 175 1.37 17.67 10.24
C PRO A 175 1.22 19.11 9.73
N ILE A 176 1.62 20.09 10.54
CA ILE A 176 1.52 21.53 10.21
C ILE A 176 2.24 21.86 8.88
N HIS A 177 3.31 21.14 8.56
CA HIS A 177 4.06 21.37 7.32
C HIS A 177 3.27 21.00 6.06
N PHE A 178 2.23 20.16 6.13
CA PHE A 178 1.40 19.83 4.96
C PHE A 178 0.64 21.04 4.42
N GLN A 179 0.22 21.97 5.28
CA GLN A 179 -0.39 23.24 4.84
C GLN A 179 0.58 24.06 3.98
N LYS A 180 1.89 24.00 4.25
CA LYS A 180 2.92 24.71 3.48
C LYS A 180 3.23 24.09 2.11
N LEU A 181 2.77 22.86 1.87
CA LEU A 181 2.94 22.17 0.58
C LEU A 181 1.81 22.51 -0.39
N LEU A 182 0.69 23.02 0.12
CA LEU A 182 -0.46 23.46 -0.68
C LEU A 182 -0.26 24.90 -1.18
N PRO A 183 -0.80 25.23 -2.37
CA PRO A 183 -0.69 26.56 -2.96
C PRO A 183 -1.51 27.62 -2.21
#